data_AF-A0A3C1XC23-F1
#
_entry.id   AF-A0A3C1XC23-F1
#
_cell.length_a   1.000
_cell.length_b   1.000
_cell.length_c   1.000
_cell.angle_alpha   90.00
_cell.angle_beta   90.00
_cell.angle_gamma   90.00
#
_symmetry.space_group_name_H-M   'P 1'
#
loop_
_entity.id
_entity.type
_entity.pdbx_description
1 polymer ?
#
loop_
_entity_poly.entity_id
_entity_poly.type
_entity_poly.pdbx_seq_one_letter_code
_entity_poly.pdbx_strand_id
1 'polypeptide(L)'
;MSNFSDEERVSIAKQEYKNLELNKKVYVDNNRISIGYVSEVINNQKTGEQTYIITDGNPKTQKPEDVKNVIFLNQGSTGVDKSLQNPDEVKRDWWDNNKQILGNVMESFKHPQAVLPPTRQMKSTAQTLNRAMDKYPNAMFDAYGHSQASSNIQYALGALDSQEKVDRIHGAFVYQGPNTYSMMSLGQRARVAQLKSRIFNFVDEKDIVPIGYRILVGQVNPFHVGTLIFVDSSEVDIMAQHMWGGYRFTKGELKVTKESLEQFRKLKQSYIEYQMGSQLRTLEQLRKKFAASGSGLSLNEKIYLDSAQALSVVSIASIDFDVSMMDLVKLYQDGIKEQEKLWDETVRKARELGDSLEDWEVYEALEMGGFTHENIVDFPTQIYQHKISQVQQMSEKFKSLE
;
A
#
# COMPACT_ATOMS: atom_id res chain seq x y z
N MET A 1 9.62 11.74 12.16
CA MET A 1 9.48 10.88 10.96
C MET A 1 8.00 10.78 10.67
N SER A 2 7.59 10.88 9.41
CA SER A 2 6.18 10.75 9.06
C SER A 2 5.95 9.36 8.49
N ASN A 3 5.50 8.41 9.33
CA ASN A 3 4.87 7.21 8.84
C ASN A 3 3.49 7.63 8.34
N PHE A 4 3.33 7.73 7.02
CA PHE A 4 2.08 8.21 6.45
C PHE A 4 0.98 7.15 6.55
N SER A 5 -0.21 7.56 7.01
CA SER A 5 -1.43 6.77 6.91
C SER A 5 -1.79 6.50 5.44
N ASP A 6 -2.71 5.56 5.20
CA ASP A 6 -3.13 5.24 3.82
C ASP A 6 -3.81 6.46 3.16
N GLU A 7 -4.56 7.25 3.93
CA GLU A 7 -5.20 8.49 3.48
C GLU A 7 -4.17 9.59 3.14
N GLU A 8 -3.11 9.72 3.94
CA GLU A 8 -2.01 10.63 3.66
C GLU A 8 -1.22 10.20 2.42
N ARG A 9 -1.01 8.89 2.21
CA ARG A 9 -0.37 8.34 1.00
C ARG A 9 -1.18 8.62 -0.26
N VAL A 10 -2.51 8.48 -0.18
CA VAL A 10 -3.41 8.91 -1.27
C VAL A 10 -3.31 10.43 -1.48
N SER A 11 -3.19 11.22 -0.41
CA SER A 11 -3.00 12.67 -0.51
C SER A 11 -1.67 13.07 -1.14
N ILE A 12 -0.60 12.28 -0.93
CA ILE A 12 0.68 12.41 -1.62
C ILE A 12 0.52 12.11 -3.11
N ALA A 13 -0.10 10.98 -3.47
CA ALA A 13 -0.33 10.61 -4.87
C ALA A 13 -1.13 11.70 -5.61
N LYS A 14 -2.17 12.26 -4.98
CA LYS A 14 -2.98 13.36 -5.53
C LYS A 14 -2.17 14.64 -5.85
N GLN A 15 -0.98 14.81 -5.28
CA GLN A 15 -0.10 15.94 -5.63
C GLN A 15 0.40 15.86 -7.08
N GLU A 16 0.34 14.70 -7.73
CA GLU A 16 0.82 14.55 -9.11
C GLU A 16 0.06 15.46 -10.10
N TYR A 17 -1.21 15.77 -9.79
CA TYR A 17 -2.07 16.64 -10.59
C TYR A 17 -1.99 18.13 -10.16
N LYS A 18 -1.13 18.47 -9.20
CA LYS A 18 -0.87 19.86 -8.81
C LYS A 18 0.28 20.43 -9.63
N ASN A 19 0.30 21.76 -9.76
CA ASN A 19 1.43 22.47 -10.33
C ASN A 19 2.48 22.69 -9.23
N LEU A 20 3.42 21.75 -9.10
CA LEU A 20 4.47 21.84 -8.09
C LEU A 20 5.68 22.62 -8.62
N GLU A 21 6.13 23.60 -7.84
CA GLU A 21 7.20 24.50 -8.26
C GLU A 21 8.55 24.14 -7.65
N LEU A 22 9.61 24.30 -8.44
CA LEU A 22 10.98 24.05 -8.04
C LEU A 22 11.38 24.82 -6.76
N ASN A 23 12.06 24.14 -5.84
CA ASN A 23 12.50 24.61 -4.52
C ASN A 23 11.38 25.01 -3.55
N LYS A 24 10.10 24.73 -3.87
CA LYS A 24 8.99 24.96 -2.95
C LYS A 24 8.73 23.73 -2.11
N LYS A 25 8.26 23.97 -0.89
CA LYS A 25 7.85 22.94 0.04
C LYS A 25 6.47 22.43 -0.36
N VAL A 26 6.28 21.12 -0.31
CA VAL A 26 5.03 20.45 -0.66
C VAL A 26 4.35 19.98 0.62
N TYR A 27 3.03 20.19 0.68
CA TYR A 27 2.24 19.83 1.84
C TYR A 27 1.04 18.97 1.45
N VAL A 28 0.64 18.09 2.36
CA VAL A 28 -0.58 17.27 2.32
C VAL A 28 -1.38 17.48 3.60
N ASP A 29 -2.55 16.83 3.70
CA ASP A 29 -3.49 16.98 4.81
C ASP A 29 -3.79 18.46 5.13
N ASN A 30 -4.39 19.17 4.17
CA ASN A 30 -4.78 20.58 4.33
C ASN A 30 -3.65 21.49 4.86
N ASN A 31 -2.44 21.33 4.30
CA ASN A 31 -1.21 22.05 4.66
C ASN A 31 -0.62 21.74 6.05
N ARG A 32 -1.05 20.67 6.71
CA ARG A 32 -0.53 20.29 8.04
C ARG A 32 0.75 19.51 7.96
N ILE A 33 0.92 18.69 6.93
CA ILE A 33 2.02 17.73 6.83
C ILE A 33 2.92 18.09 5.65
N SER A 34 4.18 18.38 5.95
CA SER A 34 5.20 18.60 4.93
C SER A 34 5.72 17.26 4.41
N ILE A 35 5.76 17.09 3.09
CA ILE A 35 6.32 15.89 2.46
C ILE A 35 7.70 16.12 1.82
N GLY A 36 8.19 17.36 1.86
CA GLY A 36 9.54 17.73 1.41
C GLY A 36 9.55 18.95 0.51
N TYR A 37 10.60 19.10 -0.30
CA TYR A 37 10.80 20.19 -1.24
C TYR A 37 10.97 19.67 -2.67
N VAL A 38 10.36 20.33 -3.65
CA VAL A 38 10.54 19.97 -5.06
C VAL A 38 11.99 20.27 -5.47
N SER A 39 12.73 19.24 -5.83
CA SER A 39 14.11 19.32 -6.28
C SER A 39 14.27 19.30 -7.81
N GLU A 40 13.33 18.67 -8.51
CA GLU A 40 13.26 18.67 -9.98
C GLU A 40 11.80 18.62 -10.44
N VAL A 41 11.54 19.31 -11.56
CA VAL A 41 10.29 19.25 -12.32
C VAL A 41 10.64 18.78 -13.72
N ILE A 42 10.19 17.59 -14.09
CA ILE A 42 10.40 16.99 -15.41
C ILE A 42 9.10 17.14 -16.19
N ASN A 43 9.17 17.73 -17.37
CA ASN A 43 8.07 17.82 -18.32
C ASN A 43 8.60 17.52 -19.73
N ASN A 44 8.53 16.25 -20.14
CA ASN A 44 9.03 15.80 -21.43
C ASN A 44 7.87 15.69 -22.43
N GLN A 45 7.64 16.77 -23.18
CA GLN A 45 6.56 16.83 -24.18
C GLN A 45 6.65 15.75 -25.26
N LYS A 46 7.85 15.23 -25.58
CA LYS A 46 8.03 14.18 -26.61
C LYS A 46 7.52 12.82 -26.16
N THR A 47 7.58 12.53 -24.86
CA THR A 47 7.16 11.26 -24.28
C THR A 47 5.84 11.38 -23.53
N GLY A 48 5.46 12.60 -23.17
CA GLY A 48 4.34 12.93 -22.29
C GLY A 48 4.69 12.86 -20.81
N GLU A 49 5.93 12.54 -20.42
CA GLU A 49 6.29 12.34 -19.00
C GLU A 49 6.19 13.66 -18.23
N GLN A 50 5.49 13.60 -17.10
CA GLN A 50 5.54 14.63 -16.06
C GLN A 50 5.92 13.96 -14.72
N THR A 51 7.03 14.39 -14.13
CA THR A 51 7.57 13.80 -12.90
C THR A 51 8.09 14.89 -11.98
N TYR A 52 7.81 14.78 -10.69
CA TYR A 52 8.38 15.61 -9.64
C TYR A 52 9.30 14.76 -8.75
N ILE A 53 10.47 15.30 -8.43
CA ILE A 53 11.39 14.70 -7.47
C ILE A 53 11.38 15.55 -6.21
N ILE A 54 10.87 15.01 -5.10
CA ILE A 54 10.71 15.75 -3.84
C ILE A 54 11.70 15.21 -2.81
N THR A 55 12.54 16.07 -2.22
CA THR A 55 13.57 15.70 -1.24
C THR A 55 13.17 16.07 0.18
N ASP A 56 13.69 15.34 1.18
CA ASP A 56 13.42 15.58 2.60
C ASP A 56 13.94 16.91 3.15
N GLY A 57 14.91 17.55 2.50
CA GLY A 57 15.39 18.89 2.81
C GLY A 57 15.40 19.83 1.60
N ASN A 58 15.76 21.08 1.85
CA ASN A 58 15.75 22.14 0.84
C ASN A 58 16.91 21.94 -0.17
N PRO A 59 16.63 21.76 -1.47
CA PRO A 59 17.65 21.52 -2.50
C PRO A 59 18.66 22.67 -2.66
N LYS A 60 18.31 23.88 -2.19
CA LYS A 60 19.21 25.04 -2.22
C LYS A 60 20.34 24.95 -1.19
N THR A 61 20.17 24.15 -0.14
CA THR A 61 21.11 24.09 0.99
C THR A 61 21.58 22.68 1.30
N GLN A 62 20.76 21.67 1.02
CA GLN A 62 21.08 20.27 1.23
C GLN A 62 21.82 19.72 0.02
N LYS A 63 22.98 19.10 0.25
CA LYS A 63 23.73 18.44 -0.82
C LYS A 63 23.05 17.12 -1.20
N PRO A 64 23.17 16.66 -2.46
CA PRO A 64 22.52 15.43 -2.89
C PRO A 64 22.92 14.18 -2.07
N GLU A 65 24.15 14.13 -1.56
CA GLU A 65 24.63 12.99 -0.75
C GLU A 65 24.06 12.99 0.67
N ASP A 66 23.54 14.14 1.13
CA ASP A 66 22.93 14.33 2.43
C ASP A 66 21.42 14.06 2.43
N VAL A 67 20.80 13.93 1.25
CA VAL A 67 19.38 13.54 1.10
C VAL A 67 19.20 12.10 1.61
N LYS A 68 18.20 11.88 2.46
CA LYS A 68 17.88 10.55 3.01
C LYS A 68 16.64 9.93 2.41
N ASN A 69 15.66 10.76 2.03
CA ASN A 69 14.42 10.30 1.43
C ASN A 69 14.06 11.15 0.21
N VAL A 70 13.61 10.46 -0.83
CA VAL A 70 13.09 11.05 -2.05
C VAL A 70 11.70 10.47 -2.32
N ILE A 71 10.73 11.35 -2.57
CA ILE A 71 9.46 11.00 -3.17
C ILE A 71 9.58 11.19 -4.68
N PHE A 72 9.42 10.10 -5.43
CA PHE A 72 9.34 10.09 -6.88
C PHE A 72 7.86 10.10 -7.28
N LEU A 73 7.37 11.23 -7.77
CA LEU A 73 5.94 11.44 -8.05
C LEU A 73 5.73 11.60 -9.56
N ASN A 74 5.17 10.58 -10.21
CA ASN A 74 4.89 10.59 -11.65
C ASN A 74 3.40 10.91 -11.88
N GLN A 75 3.10 11.79 -12.83
CA GLN A 75 1.72 12.18 -13.13
C GLN A 75 1.09 11.23 -14.15
N GLY A 76 -0.12 10.76 -13.85
CA GLY A 76 -0.97 10.04 -14.79
C GLY A 76 -1.43 10.92 -15.94
N SER A 77 -2.26 10.35 -16.82
CA SER A 77 -2.84 11.15 -17.91
C SER A 77 -3.75 12.26 -17.38
N THR A 78 -3.62 13.45 -17.95
CA THR A 78 -4.62 14.53 -17.84
C THR A 78 -5.61 14.39 -19.00
N GLY A 79 -6.90 14.65 -18.80
CA GLY A 79 -7.93 14.50 -19.84
C GLY A 79 -8.75 13.20 -19.78
N VAL A 80 -8.47 12.32 -18.81
CA VAL A 80 -9.30 11.11 -18.56
C VAL A 80 -10.74 11.51 -18.18
N ASP A 81 -10.89 12.66 -17.53
CA ASP A 81 -12.13 13.36 -17.17
C ASP A 81 -13.02 13.76 -18.37
N LYS A 82 -12.44 13.91 -19.57
CA LYS A 82 -13.18 14.18 -20.81
C LYS A 82 -13.48 12.91 -21.59
N SER A 83 -12.65 11.89 -21.45
CA SER A 83 -12.70 10.65 -22.24
C SER A 83 -13.75 9.66 -21.70
N LEU A 84 -13.87 9.47 -20.37
CA LEU A 84 -14.79 8.47 -19.79
C LEU A 84 -16.30 8.87 -19.83
N GLN A 85 -16.67 10.05 -20.35
CA GLN A 85 -18.08 10.48 -20.45
C GLN A 85 -18.84 9.73 -21.56
N ASN A 86 -18.10 9.14 -22.52
CA ASN A 86 -18.64 8.38 -23.64
C ASN A 86 -17.80 7.10 -23.85
N PRO A 87 -18.28 5.90 -23.47
CA PRO A 87 -17.55 4.64 -23.64
C PRO A 87 -17.05 4.38 -25.08
N ASP A 88 -17.75 4.90 -26.09
CA ASP A 88 -17.37 4.82 -27.50
C ASP A 88 -16.32 5.88 -27.92
N GLU A 89 -16.19 6.98 -27.19
CA GLU A 89 -15.12 7.98 -27.34
C GLU A 89 -13.86 7.63 -26.54
N VAL A 90 -13.99 6.91 -25.42
CA VAL A 90 -12.87 6.29 -24.69
C VAL A 90 -11.97 5.46 -25.62
N LYS A 91 -12.56 4.80 -26.62
CA LYS A 91 -11.81 4.02 -27.62
C LYS A 91 -11.08 4.88 -28.66
N ARG A 92 -11.51 6.11 -28.90
CA ARG A 92 -11.00 6.98 -29.98
C ARG A 92 -9.98 8.01 -29.49
N ASP A 93 -10.15 8.53 -28.27
CA ASP A 93 -9.42 9.71 -27.77
C ASP A 93 -8.52 9.40 -26.56
N TRP A 94 -7.85 8.25 -26.61
CA TRP A 94 -6.88 7.83 -25.60
C TRP A 94 -5.46 7.93 -26.20
N TRP A 95 -4.65 8.83 -25.64
CA TRP A 95 -3.27 9.17 -26.06
C TRP A 95 -2.46 7.91 -26.48
N ASP A 96 -1.56 8.00 -27.47
CA ASP A 96 -0.79 6.88 -28.02
C ASP A 96 -0.21 5.88 -26.99
N ASN A 97 0.41 6.38 -25.91
CA ASN A 97 1.01 5.53 -24.86
C ASN A 97 -0.03 4.61 -24.21
N ASN A 98 -1.15 5.23 -23.93
CA ASN A 98 -2.30 4.67 -23.29
C ASN A 98 -2.83 3.57 -24.23
N LYS A 99 -3.24 3.89 -25.47
CA LYS A 99 -3.72 2.91 -26.46
C LYS A 99 -2.83 1.68 -26.59
N GLN A 100 -1.51 1.88 -26.59
CA GLN A 100 -0.52 0.80 -26.59
C GLN A 100 -0.60 -0.08 -25.33
N ILE A 101 -0.77 0.49 -24.13
CA ILE A 101 -0.94 -0.26 -22.87
C ILE A 101 -2.17 -1.17 -22.93
N LEU A 102 -3.35 -0.66 -23.32
CA LEU A 102 -4.55 -1.52 -23.46
C LEU A 102 -4.31 -2.64 -24.47
N GLY A 103 -3.77 -2.31 -25.65
CA GLY A 103 -3.45 -3.31 -26.67
C GLY A 103 -2.53 -4.40 -26.12
N ASN A 104 -1.48 -4.01 -25.39
CA ASN A 104 -0.53 -4.94 -24.79
C ASN A 104 -1.15 -5.79 -23.67
N VAL A 105 -2.02 -5.23 -22.83
CA VAL A 105 -2.74 -5.98 -21.80
C VAL A 105 -3.69 -6.99 -22.45
N MET A 106 -4.44 -6.58 -23.47
CA MET A 106 -5.36 -7.47 -24.19
C MET A 106 -4.61 -8.61 -24.88
N GLU A 107 -3.47 -8.32 -25.49
CA GLU A 107 -2.61 -9.34 -26.11
C GLU A 107 -2.01 -10.29 -25.06
N SER A 108 -1.72 -9.80 -23.85
CA SER A 108 -1.21 -10.65 -22.77
C SER A 108 -2.19 -11.71 -22.30
N PHE A 109 -3.51 -11.53 -22.46
CA PHE A 109 -4.47 -12.58 -22.14
C PHE A 109 -4.36 -13.77 -23.11
N LYS A 110 -3.99 -13.53 -24.37
CA LYS A 110 -3.76 -14.57 -25.38
C LYS A 110 -2.37 -15.17 -25.26
N HIS A 111 -1.38 -14.34 -24.92
CA HIS A 111 0.03 -14.72 -24.81
C HIS A 111 0.62 -14.24 -23.47
N PRO A 112 0.32 -14.91 -22.33
CA PRO A 112 0.68 -14.43 -20.99
C PRO A 112 2.17 -14.26 -20.73
N GLN A 113 3.00 -14.98 -21.48
CA GLN A 113 4.46 -14.92 -21.37
C GLN A 113 5.12 -13.96 -22.37
N ALA A 114 4.37 -13.37 -23.30
CA ALA A 114 4.92 -12.48 -24.31
C ALA A 114 5.65 -11.29 -23.67
N VAL A 115 6.71 -10.83 -24.33
CA VAL A 115 7.42 -9.59 -24.01
C VAL A 115 7.04 -8.57 -25.06
N LEU A 116 6.08 -7.73 -24.73
CA LEU A 116 5.51 -6.72 -25.60
C LEU A 116 6.30 -5.40 -25.47
N PRO A 117 6.34 -4.57 -26.52
CA PRO A 117 7.08 -3.31 -26.46
C PRO A 117 6.47 -2.36 -25.42
N PRO A 118 7.27 -1.82 -24.48
CA PRO A 118 6.80 -0.81 -23.55
C PRO A 118 6.59 0.54 -24.24
N THR A 119 5.82 1.43 -23.61
CA THR A 119 5.55 2.76 -24.15
C THR A 119 6.78 3.67 -24.10
N ARG A 120 6.74 4.79 -24.84
CA ARG A 120 7.81 5.80 -24.77
C ARG A 120 7.87 6.45 -23.39
N GLN A 121 6.72 6.72 -22.78
CA GLN A 121 6.66 7.34 -21.45
C GLN A 121 7.18 6.41 -20.35
N MET A 122 6.94 5.09 -20.45
CA MET A 122 7.54 4.10 -19.54
C MET A 122 9.06 4.15 -19.57
N LYS A 123 9.66 4.15 -20.77
CA LYS A 123 11.12 4.26 -20.93
C LYS A 123 11.66 5.60 -20.40
N SER A 124 10.95 6.70 -20.66
CA SER A 124 11.29 8.04 -20.16
C SER A 124 11.29 8.07 -18.62
N THR A 125 10.22 7.57 -18.00
CA THR A 125 10.06 7.51 -16.53
C THR A 125 11.14 6.63 -15.90
N ALA A 126 11.47 5.49 -16.52
CA ALA A 126 12.57 4.62 -16.09
C ALA A 126 13.93 5.32 -16.10
N GLN A 127 14.22 6.11 -17.14
CA GLN A 127 15.44 6.91 -17.23
C GLN A 127 15.46 8.01 -16.16
N THR A 128 14.34 8.69 -15.93
CA THR A 128 14.21 9.71 -14.89
C THR A 128 14.42 9.12 -13.50
N LEU A 129 13.83 7.96 -13.19
CA LEU A 129 14.02 7.28 -11.91
C LEU A 129 15.50 6.92 -11.69
N ASN A 130 16.13 6.21 -12.63
CA ASN A 130 17.55 5.84 -12.52
C ASN A 130 18.44 7.07 -12.31
N ARG A 131 18.22 8.14 -13.08
CA ARG A 131 18.99 9.39 -12.98
C ARG A 131 18.78 10.12 -11.65
N ALA A 132 17.55 10.12 -11.12
CA ALA A 132 17.29 10.65 -9.79
C ALA A 132 18.02 9.84 -8.69
N MET A 133 18.03 8.52 -8.82
CA MET A 133 18.75 7.63 -7.88
C MET A 133 20.28 7.77 -7.98
N ASP A 134 20.83 8.07 -9.16
CA ASP A 134 22.24 8.43 -9.31
C ASP A 134 22.57 9.77 -8.65
N LYS A 135 21.68 10.76 -8.80
CA LYS A 135 21.85 12.09 -8.21
C LYS A 135 21.79 12.04 -6.67
N TYR A 136 20.93 11.20 -6.10
CA TYR A 136 20.77 11.07 -4.65
C TYR A 136 21.25 9.71 -4.16
N PRO A 137 22.57 9.46 -4.13
CA PRO A 137 23.15 8.12 -3.99
C PRO A 137 22.85 7.46 -2.62
N ASN A 138 22.58 8.25 -1.59
CA ASN A 138 22.32 7.74 -0.24
C ASN A 138 20.83 7.74 0.13
N ALA A 139 19.95 8.17 -0.77
CA ALA A 139 18.54 8.35 -0.47
C ALA A 139 17.75 7.06 -0.72
N MET A 140 16.80 6.80 0.17
CA MET A 140 15.70 5.87 -0.05
C MET A 140 14.61 6.53 -0.90
N PHE A 141 13.94 5.75 -1.76
CA PHE A 141 12.95 6.24 -2.70
C PHE A 141 11.57 5.65 -2.42
N ASP A 142 10.58 6.52 -2.24
CA ASP A 142 9.17 6.16 -2.29
C ASP A 142 8.57 6.65 -3.62
N ALA A 143 8.03 5.74 -4.43
CA ALA A 143 7.42 6.08 -5.71
C ALA A 143 5.89 6.16 -5.61
N TYR A 144 5.28 7.19 -6.19
CA TYR A 144 3.83 7.40 -6.20
C TYR A 144 3.35 7.71 -7.61
N GLY A 145 2.27 7.05 -8.03
CA GLY A 145 1.65 7.35 -9.31
C GLY A 145 0.26 6.74 -9.47
N HIS A 146 -0.60 7.47 -10.14
CA HIS A 146 -1.97 7.09 -10.41
C HIS A 146 -2.27 6.89 -11.90
N SER A 147 -3.28 6.09 -12.22
CA SER A 147 -3.71 5.88 -13.60
C SER A 147 -2.54 5.37 -14.47
N GLN A 148 -2.24 6.02 -15.59
CA GLN A 148 -1.09 5.69 -16.42
C GLN A 148 0.27 5.76 -15.66
N ALA A 149 0.42 6.63 -14.66
CA ALA A 149 1.66 6.72 -13.90
C ALA A 149 1.93 5.48 -13.04
N SER A 150 0.87 4.79 -12.59
CA SER A 150 1.01 3.49 -11.94
C SER A 150 1.73 2.50 -12.88
N SER A 151 1.33 2.43 -14.14
CA SER A 151 2.00 1.60 -15.15
C SER A 151 3.44 2.05 -15.41
N ASN A 152 3.68 3.36 -15.52
CA ASN A 152 5.02 3.89 -15.73
C ASN A 152 5.98 3.52 -14.59
N ILE A 153 5.52 3.62 -13.33
CA ILE A 153 6.30 3.26 -12.15
C ILE A 153 6.54 1.75 -12.07
N GLN A 154 5.51 0.93 -12.31
CA GLN A 154 5.68 -0.53 -12.38
C GLN A 154 6.83 -0.88 -13.34
N TYR A 155 6.82 -0.32 -14.56
CA TYR A 155 7.90 -0.51 -15.53
C TYR A 155 9.25 0.04 -15.07
N ALA A 156 9.28 1.26 -14.52
CA ALA A 156 10.50 1.94 -14.08
C ALA A 156 11.25 1.14 -13.01
N LEU A 157 10.54 0.53 -12.06
CA LEU A 157 11.11 -0.33 -11.02
C LEU A 157 11.77 -1.58 -11.61
N GLY A 158 11.17 -2.20 -12.63
CA GLY A 158 11.80 -3.31 -13.35
C GLY A 158 13.03 -2.89 -14.14
N ALA A 159 13.08 -1.63 -14.58
CA ALA A 159 14.14 -1.05 -15.38
C ALA A 159 15.30 -0.43 -14.56
N LEU A 160 15.34 -0.62 -13.24
CA LEU A 160 16.50 -0.24 -12.43
C LEU A 160 17.76 -0.98 -12.90
N ASP A 161 18.85 -0.24 -13.05
CA ASP A 161 20.07 -0.74 -13.70
C ASP A 161 21.06 -1.44 -12.76
N SER A 162 20.81 -1.44 -11.45
CA SER A 162 21.70 -2.00 -10.43
C SER A 162 20.94 -2.54 -9.22
N GLN A 163 21.52 -3.53 -8.53
CA GLN A 163 20.94 -4.07 -7.30
C GLN A 163 20.88 -3.01 -6.19
N GLU A 164 21.89 -2.15 -6.12
CA GLU A 164 21.95 -1.05 -5.16
C GLU A 164 20.73 -0.11 -5.29
N LYS A 165 20.30 0.20 -6.52
CA LYS A 165 19.05 0.94 -6.76
C LYS A 165 17.81 0.14 -6.38
N VAL A 166 17.76 -1.17 -6.64
CA VAL A 166 16.64 -2.03 -6.22
C VAL A 166 16.53 -2.03 -4.68
N ASP A 167 17.64 -2.06 -3.98
CA ASP A 167 17.67 -2.03 -2.52
C ASP A 167 17.18 -0.67 -2.02
N ARG A 168 17.51 0.45 -2.67
CA ARG A 168 17.07 1.79 -2.26
C ARG A 168 15.59 2.12 -2.52
N ILE A 169 14.81 1.22 -3.12
CA ILE A 169 13.35 1.39 -3.18
C ILE A 169 12.75 1.04 -1.81
N HIS A 170 12.22 2.05 -1.13
CA HIS A 170 11.55 1.89 0.15
C HIS A 170 10.14 1.33 -0.04
N GLY A 171 9.35 1.98 -0.89
CA GLY A 171 8.04 1.52 -1.31
C GLY A 171 7.61 2.14 -2.64
N ALA A 172 6.63 1.50 -3.28
CA ALA A 172 5.95 2.06 -4.44
C ALA A 172 4.45 1.95 -4.25
N PHE A 173 3.74 3.08 -4.27
CA PHE A 173 2.31 3.21 -4.06
C PHE A 173 1.66 3.59 -5.37
N VAL A 174 1.19 2.57 -6.09
CA VAL A 174 0.65 2.73 -7.44
C VAL A 174 -0.86 2.49 -7.40
N TYR A 175 -1.62 3.45 -7.90
CA TYR A 175 -3.07 3.48 -7.77
C TYR A 175 -3.73 3.39 -9.13
N GLN A 176 -4.72 2.50 -9.25
CA GLN A 176 -5.69 2.48 -10.34
C GLN A 176 -5.09 2.52 -11.76
N GLY A 177 -3.97 1.84 -11.98
CA GLY A 177 -3.29 1.81 -13.28
C GLY A 177 -3.29 0.42 -13.91
N PRO A 178 -3.15 0.31 -15.24
CA PRO A 178 -3.01 -0.98 -15.92
C PRO A 178 -1.79 -1.81 -15.47
N ASN A 179 -1.90 -3.13 -15.57
CA ASN A 179 -0.81 -4.07 -15.33
C ASN A 179 0.26 -4.00 -16.44
N THR A 180 1.54 -3.91 -16.06
CA THR A 180 2.63 -3.79 -17.04
C THR A 180 3.51 -5.00 -17.21
N TYR A 181 3.20 -6.12 -16.57
CA TYR A 181 4.05 -7.31 -16.55
C TYR A 181 4.43 -7.82 -17.96
N SER A 182 3.49 -7.78 -18.91
CA SER A 182 3.73 -8.21 -20.30
C SER A 182 4.69 -7.30 -21.06
N MET A 183 4.91 -6.06 -20.60
CA MET A 183 5.81 -5.09 -21.21
C MET A 183 7.24 -5.13 -20.63
N MET A 184 7.53 -6.11 -19.78
CA MET A 184 8.82 -6.29 -19.12
C MET A 184 9.60 -7.46 -19.71
N SER A 185 10.92 -7.30 -19.85
CA SER A 185 11.84 -8.41 -20.10
C SER A 185 11.95 -9.33 -18.86
N LEU A 186 12.51 -10.52 -19.03
CA LEU A 186 12.71 -11.47 -17.92
C LEU A 186 13.54 -10.87 -16.77
N GLY A 187 14.60 -10.10 -17.08
CA GLY A 187 15.39 -9.42 -16.07
C GLY A 187 14.61 -8.34 -15.33
N GLN A 188 13.73 -7.61 -16.03
CA GLN A 188 12.87 -6.61 -15.41
C GLN A 188 11.81 -7.27 -14.50
N ARG A 189 11.22 -8.39 -14.93
CA ARG A 189 10.30 -9.21 -14.12
C ARG A 189 10.97 -9.72 -12.84
N ALA A 190 12.21 -10.21 -12.94
CA ALA A 190 12.98 -10.66 -11.79
C ALA A 190 13.23 -9.53 -10.77
N ARG A 191 13.52 -8.31 -11.24
CA ARG A 191 13.70 -7.15 -10.34
C ARG A 191 12.40 -6.76 -9.63
N VAL A 192 11.27 -6.65 -10.33
CA VAL A 192 10.00 -6.34 -9.66
C VAL A 192 9.52 -7.47 -8.74
N ALA A 193 9.91 -8.72 -9.00
CA ALA A 193 9.65 -9.83 -8.08
C ALA A 193 10.40 -9.66 -6.74
N GLN A 194 11.64 -9.17 -6.76
CA GLN A 194 12.39 -8.82 -5.53
C GLN A 194 11.74 -7.66 -4.75
N LEU A 195 10.99 -6.81 -5.45
CA LEU A 195 10.25 -5.69 -4.89
C LEU A 195 8.81 -6.04 -4.52
N LYS A 196 8.38 -7.31 -4.61
CA LYS A 196 6.96 -7.69 -4.45
C LYS A 196 6.38 -7.23 -3.10
N SER A 197 7.15 -7.33 -2.01
CA SER A 197 6.76 -6.87 -0.67
C SER A 197 6.91 -5.36 -0.43
N ARG A 198 7.30 -4.60 -1.47
CA ARG A 198 7.49 -3.14 -1.41
C ARG A 198 6.63 -2.38 -2.44
N ILE A 199 5.97 -3.07 -3.36
CA ILE A 199 5.08 -2.47 -4.35
C ILE A 199 3.62 -2.72 -3.94
N PHE A 200 2.97 -1.65 -3.49
CA PHE A 200 1.55 -1.57 -3.16
C PHE A 200 0.76 -1.22 -4.42
N ASN A 201 0.12 -2.21 -5.03
CA ASN A 201 -0.61 -2.05 -6.27
C ASN A 201 -2.11 -2.04 -6.01
N PHE A 202 -2.67 -0.83 -5.85
CA PHE A 202 -4.07 -0.63 -5.48
C PHE A 202 -4.98 -0.70 -6.71
N VAL A 203 -5.96 -1.61 -6.66
CA VAL A 203 -6.91 -1.89 -7.73
C VAL A 203 -8.32 -1.69 -7.18
N ASP A 204 -9.04 -0.72 -7.71
CA ASP A 204 -10.48 -0.62 -7.49
C ASP A 204 -11.17 -1.37 -8.64
N GLU A 205 -11.89 -2.43 -8.32
CA GLU A 205 -12.55 -3.25 -9.36
C GLU A 205 -13.77 -2.55 -9.98
N LYS A 206 -14.20 -1.43 -9.39
CA LYS A 206 -15.25 -0.57 -9.96
C LYS A 206 -14.69 0.44 -10.95
N ASP A 207 -13.39 0.67 -10.95
CA ASP A 207 -12.72 1.50 -11.94
C ASP A 207 -12.40 0.67 -13.19
N ILE A 208 -12.59 1.27 -14.36
CA ILE A 208 -12.40 0.61 -15.66
C ILE A 208 -10.95 0.66 -16.16
N VAL A 209 -10.11 1.52 -15.58
CA VAL A 209 -8.71 1.71 -15.97
C VAL A 209 -7.76 0.59 -15.48
N PRO A 210 -7.91 0.02 -14.27
CA PRO A 210 -7.03 -1.01 -13.72
C PRO A 210 -7.25 -2.38 -14.38
N ILE A 211 -6.72 -2.54 -15.58
CA ILE A 211 -6.87 -3.76 -16.40
C ILE A 211 -5.68 -4.72 -16.25
N GLY A 212 -5.93 -6.02 -16.48
CA GLY A 212 -4.88 -7.04 -16.53
C GLY A 212 -4.58 -7.73 -15.21
N TYR A 213 -5.38 -7.50 -14.16
CA TYR A 213 -5.20 -8.09 -12.83
C TYR A 213 -6.10 -9.30 -12.54
N ARG A 214 -7.18 -9.49 -13.30
CA ARG A 214 -7.99 -10.72 -13.29
C ARG A 214 -8.04 -11.35 -14.67
N ILE A 215 -8.05 -12.68 -14.73
CA ILE A 215 -8.24 -13.46 -15.97
C ILE A 215 -9.74 -13.73 -16.18
N LEU A 216 -10.41 -14.12 -15.11
CA LEU A 216 -11.85 -14.36 -15.02
C LEU A 216 -12.35 -13.77 -13.69
N VAL A 217 -13.67 -13.65 -13.54
CA VAL A 217 -14.29 -13.22 -12.28
C VAL A 217 -13.77 -14.12 -11.13
N GLY A 218 -13.20 -13.51 -10.10
CA GLY A 218 -12.64 -14.22 -8.95
C GLY A 218 -11.26 -14.86 -9.16
N GLN A 219 -10.68 -14.83 -10.38
CA GLN A 219 -9.35 -15.40 -10.65
C GLN A 219 -8.31 -14.29 -10.92
N VAL A 220 -7.42 -14.09 -9.95
CA VAL A 220 -6.28 -13.17 -10.08
C VAL A 220 -5.31 -13.67 -11.16
N ASN A 221 -4.83 -12.74 -12.00
CA ASN A 221 -3.79 -13.01 -12.97
C ASN A 221 -2.44 -13.18 -12.23
N PRO A 222 -1.74 -14.33 -12.35
CA PRO A 222 -0.45 -14.54 -11.67
C PRO A 222 0.69 -13.69 -12.27
N PHE A 223 0.50 -13.12 -13.47
CA PHE A 223 1.47 -12.30 -14.17
C PHE A 223 1.22 -10.82 -13.92
N HIS A 224 1.51 -10.36 -12.70
CA HIS A 224 1.30 -8.98 -12.28
C HIS A 224 2.52 -8.42 -11.54
N VAL A 225 2.54 -7.09 -11.39
CA VAL A 225 3.61 -6.37 -10.69
C VAL A 225 3.17 -6.03 -9.27
N GLY A 226 4.03 -6.33 -8.30
CA GLY A 226 3.83 -6.00 -6.89
C GLY A 226 2.81 -6.89 -6.18
N THR A 227 2.35 -6.42 -5.02
CA THR A 227 1.27 -7.04 -4.26
C THR A 227 -0.03 -6.30 -4.57
N LEU A 228 -1.03 -7.02 -5.09
CA LEU A 228 -2.33 -6.44 -5.42
C LEU A 228 -3.08 -6.10 -4.14
N ILE A 229 -3.78 -4.97 -4.13
CA ILE A 229 -4.60 -4.53 -3.02
C ILE A 229 -5.94 -4.11 -3.61
N PHE A 230 -6.92 -5.00 -3.55
CA PHE A 230 -8.27 -4.73 -4.01
C PHE A 230 -8.97 -3.81 -3.00
N VAL A 231 -9.38 -2.63 -3.47
CA VAL A 231 -9.99 -1.58 -2.64
C VAL A 231 -11.47 -1.89 -2.45
N ASP A 232 -11.96 -1.74 -1.22
CA ASP A 232 -13.37 -1.87 -0.89
C ASP A 232 -14.05 -0.50 -0.95
N SER A 233 -14.27 -0.05 -2.18
CA SER A 233 -14.76 1.28 -2.54
C SER A 233 -16.29 1.38 -2.54
N SER A 234 -16.82 2.58 -2.33
CA SER A 234 -18.19 2.93 -2.71
C SER A 234 -18.31 3.03 -4.23
N GLU A 235 -19.51 2.75 -4.75
CA GLU A 235 -19.82 3.02 -6.14
C GLU A 235 -20.13 4.51 -6.32
N VAL A 236 -19.47 5.12 -7.30
CA VAL A 236 -19.65 6.52 -7.73
C VAL A 236 -19.62 6.56 -9.26
N ASP A 237 -19.79 7.74 -9.86
CA ASP A 237 -19.65 7.85 -11.32
C ASP A 237 -18.24 7.45 -11.78
N ILE A 238 -18.11 7.04 -13.05
CA ILE A 238 -16.88 6.45 -13.61
C ILE A 238 -15.66 7.39 -13.44
N MET A 239 -15.86 8.71 -13.53
CA MET A 239 -14.77 9.68 -13.36
C MET A 239 -14.33 9.76 -11.91
N ALA A 240 -15.30 9.92 -11.01
CA ALA A 240 -15.01 9.94 -9.59
C ALA A 240 -14.39 8.62 -9.15
N GLN A 241 -14.84 7.48 -9.68
CA GLN A 241 -14.30 6.16 -9.35
C GLN A 241 -12.81 6.10 -9.70
N HIS A 242 -12.46 6.50 -10.92
CA HIS A 242 -11.07 6.61 -11.34
C HIS A 242 -10.28 7.63 -10.51
N MET A 243 -10.90 8.68 -9.95
CA MET A 243 -10.21 9.70 -9.15
C MET A 243 -10.34 9.48 -7.64
N TRP A 244 -10.25 8.23 -7.17
CA TRP A 244 -10.36 7.82 -5.76
C TRP A 244 -11.68 8.19 -5.05
N GLY A 245 -12.69 8.65 -5.78
CA GLY A 245 -13.96 9.13 -5.22
C GLY A 245 -14.74 8.06 -4.45
N GLY A 246 -14.53 6.79 -4.80
CA GLY A 246 -15.08 5.66 -4.06
C GLY A 246 -14.26 5.22 -2.85
N TYR A 247 -13.04 5.72 -2.65
CA TYR A 247 -12.15 5.22 -1.58
C TYR A 247 -12.73 5.56 -0.20
N ARG A 248 -12.68 4.59 0.71
CA ARG A 248 -13.23 4.72 2.07
C ARG A 248 -12.14 4.54 3.09
N PHE A 249 -12.12 5.41 4.10
CA PHE A 249 -11.12 5.36 5.15
C PHE A 249 -11.76 5.20 6.53
N THR A 250 -11.07 4.51 7.42
CA THR A 250 -11.41 4.46 8.86
C THR A 250 -10.16 4.81 9.63
N LYS A 251 -10.17 5.94 10.35
CA LYS A 251 -9.00 6.43 11.12
C LYS A 251 -7.71 6.49 10.27
N GLY A 252 -7.81 6.95 9.02
CA GLY A 252 -6.69 7.05 8.08
C GLY A 252 -6.30 5.75 7.36
N GLU A 253 -6.88 4.60 7.72
CA GLU A 253 -6.65 3.32 7.02
C GLU A 253 -7.62 3.12 5.86
N LEU A 254 -7.12 2.68 4.71
CA LEU A 254 -7.93 2.40 3.54
C LEU A 254 -8.72 1.09 3.73
N LYS A 255 -10.03 1.13 3.45
CA LYS A 255 -10.84 -0.09 3.39
C LYS A 255 -10.47 -0.88 2.14
N VAL A 256 -10.07 -2.13 2.36
CA VAL A 256 -9.74 -3.11 1.32
C VAL A 256 -10.68 -4.30 1.41
N THR A 257 -10.80 -5.06 0.33
CA THR A 257 -11.67 -6.25 0.31
C THR A 257 -11.18 -7.30 1.31
N LYS A 258 -12.08 -8.21 1.71
CA LYS A 258 -11.70 -9.35 2.58
C LYS A 258 -10.56 -10.19 1.98
N GLU A 259 -10.51 -10.32 0.66
CA GLU A 259 -9.44 -10.99 -0.09
C GLU A 259 -8.08 -10.30 0.12
N SER A 260 -8.05 -8.97 0.18
CA SER A 260 -6.81 -8.20 0.31
C SER A 260 -6.41 -7.85 1.74
N LEU A 261 -7.29 -8.01 2.73
CA LEU A 261 -7.07 -7.50 4.08
C LEU A 261 -5.80 -8.06 4.73
N GLU A 262 -5.60 -9.37 4.68
CA GLU A 262 -4.46 -10.03 5.33
C GLU A 262 -3.14 -9.64 4.66
N GLN A 263 -3.07 -9.74 3.33
CA GLN A 263 -1.86 -9.42 2.58
C GLN A 263 -1.52 -7.92 2.65
N PHE A 264 -2.53 -7.03 2.68
CA PHE A 264 -2.29 -5.60 2.82
C PHE A 264 -1.67 -5.26 4.17
N ARG A 265 -2.14 -5.89 5.26
CA ARG A 265 -1.54 -5.72 6.60
C ARG A 265 -0.10 -6.25 6.66
N LYS A 266 0.16 -7.44 6.13
CA LYS A 266 1.52 -7.99 6.02
C LYS A 266 2.44 -7.09 5.20
N LEU A 267 1.94 -6.52 4.11
CA LEU A 267 2.70 -5.61 3.26
C LEU A 267 3.04 -4.30 3.98
N LYS A 268 2.09 -3.72 4.73
CA LYS A 268 2.35 -2.54 5.58
C LYS A 268 3.44 -2.85 6.61
N GLN A 269 3.42 -4.02 7.24
CA GLN A 269 4.47 -4.45 8.15
C GLN A 269 5.84 -4.52 7.46
N SER A 270 5.95 -5.27 6.35
CA SER A 270 7.22 -5.40 5.63
C SER A 270 7.80 -4.06 5.19
N TYR A 271 6.95 -3.10 4.80
CA TYR A 271 7.37 -1.75 4.48
C TYR A 271 7.97 -1.04 5.71
N ILE A 272 7.28 -1.09 6.86
CA ILE A 272 7.76 -0.41 8.08
C ILE A 272 9.03 -1.08 8.62
N GLU A 273 9.11 -2.41 8.63
CA GLU A 273 10.33 -3.15 9.01
C GLU A 273 11.52 -2.74 8.13
N TYR A 274 11.30 -2.64 6.82
CA TYR A 274 12.32 -2.19 5.89
C TYR A 274 12.76 -0.75 6.18
N GLN A 275 11.80 0.15 6.43
CA GLN A 275 12.03 1.54 6.83
C GLN A 275 12.94 1.62 8.06
N MET A 276 12.54 0.91 9.13
CA MET A 276 13.22 0.94 10.42
C MET A 276 14.61 0.29 10.32
N GLY A 277 14.74 -0.82 9.58
CA GLY A 277 16.03 -1.44 9.30
C GLY A 277 17.00 -0.49 8.59
N SER A 278 16.52 0.29 7.62
CA SER A 278 17.32 1.33 6.96
C SER A 278 17.76 2.45 7.92
N GLN A 279 16.86 2.86 8.81
CA GLN A 279 17.15 3.90 9.80
C GLN A 279 18.17 3.44 10.83
N LEU A 280 18.08 2.21 11.32
CA LEU A 280 19.08 1.62 12.21
C LEU A 280 20.47 1.62 11.57
N ARG A 281 20.57 1.25 10.28
CA ARG A 281 21.83 1.36 9.52
C ARG A 281 22.32 2.80 9.42
N THR A 282 21.41 3.76 9.20
CA THR A 282 21.75 5.19 9.15
C THR A 282 22.26 5.70 10.49
N LEU A 283 21.64 5.31 11.60
CA LEU A 283 22.10 5.64 12.95
C LEU A 283 23.48 5.06 13.23
N GLU A 284 23.75 3.83 12.78
CA GLU A 284 25.08 3.21 12.91
C GLU A 284 26.15 3.97 12.11
N GLN A 285 25.83 4.41 10.90
CA GLN A 285 26.74 5.26 10.11
C GLN A 285 26.99 6.61 10.79
N LEU A 286 25.95 7.22 11.35
CA LEU A 286 26.07 8.48 12.07
C LEU A 286 26.96 8.32 13.31
N ARG A 287 26.79 7.22 14.06
CA ARG A 287 27.65 6.85 15.18
C ARG A 287 29.13 6.76 14.78
N LYS A 288 29.43 6.13 13.64
CA LYS A 288 30.80 6.05 13.10
C LYS A 288 31.36 7.44 12.77
N LYS A 289 30.55 8.32 12.18
CA LYS A 289 30.96 9.71 11.87
C LYS A 289 31.25 10.52 13.14
N PHE A 290 30.37 10.49 14.13
CA PHE A 290 30.57 11.20 15.40
C PHE A 290 31.80 10.70 16.16
N ALA A 291 32.01 9.38 16.19
CA ALA A 291 33.21 8.81 16.80
C ALA A 291 34.51 9.24 16.09
N ALA A 292 34.46 9.52 14.78
CA ALA A 292 35.61 9.97 14.00
C ALA A 292 35.87 11.49 14.09
N SER A 293 34.88 12.31 14.46
CA SER A 293 35.01 13.78 14.53
C SER A 293 35.62 14.30 15.84
N GLY A 294 36.06 13.43 16.75
CA GLY A 294 36.61 13.81 18.05
C GLY A 294 37.30 12.65 18.80
N SER A 295 37.45 12.76 20.12
CA SER A 295 38.02 11.71 20.99
C SER A 295 37.02 10.59 21.34
N GLY A 296 36.10 10.28 20.42
CA GLY A 296 34.93 9.44 20.66
C GLY A 296 33.62 10.24 20.76
N LEU A 297 32.53 9.55 21.11
CA LEU A 297 31.18 10.14 21.22
C LEU A 297 31.07 11.02 22.47
N SER A 298 30.49 12.21 22.30
CA SER A 298 30.03 13.03 23.43
C SER A 298 28.85 12.38 24.15
N LEU A 299 28.58 12.81 25.38
CA LEU A 299 27.42 12.34 26.15
C LEU A 299 26.10 12.59 25.41
N ASN A 300 25.94 13.76 24.79
CA ASN A 300 24.72 14.14 24.08
C ASN A 300 24.53 13.32 22.79
N GLU A 301 25.60 13.07 22.04
CA GLU A 301 25.53 12.20 20.85
C GLU A 301 25.18 10.76 21.23
N LYS A 302 25.74 10.27 22.35
CA LYS A 302 25.41 8.94 22.88
C LYS A 302 23.93 8.85 23.27
N ILE A 303 23.42 9.82 24.05
CA ILE A 303 22.01 9.87 24.46
C ILE A 303 21.10 9.91 23.22
N TYR A 304 21.40 10.75 22.23
CA TYR A 304 20.61 10.86 21.01
C TYR A 304 20.57 9.55 20.24
N LEU A 305 21.73 8.94 19.98
CA LEU A 305 21.83 7.68 19.23
C LEU A 305 21.13 6.52 19.95
N ASP A 306 21.36 6.38 21.27
CA ASP A 306 20.77 5.33 22.08
C ASP A 306 19.24 5.51 22.16
N SER A 307 18.74 6.75 22.30
CA SER A 307 17.30 7.05 22.33
C SER A 307 16.63 6.78 20.98
N ALA A 308 17.25 7.21 19.87
CA ALA A 308 16.72 6.96 18.53
C ALA A 308 16.70 5.46 18.19
N GLN A 309 17.73 4.71 18.60
CA GLN A 309 17.78 3.27 18.42
C GLN A 309 16.73 2.56 19.28
N ALA A 310 16.56 2.95 20.55
CA ALA A 310 15.55 2.38 21.44
C ALA A 310 14.13 2.61 20.91
N LEU A 311 13.83 3.83 20.44
CA LEU A 311 12.54 4.15 19.83
C LEU A 311 12.25 3.25 18.63
N SER A 312 13.21 3.09 17.71
CA SER A 312 13.05 2.19 16.56
C SER A 312 12.79 0.74 16.98
N VAL A 313 13.48 0.23 18.00
CA VAL A 313 13.28 -1.15 18.49
C VAL A 313 11.90 -1.34 19.11
N VAL A 314 11.44 -0.39 19.91
CA VAL A 314 10.10 -0.41 20.52
C VAL A 314 9.02 -0.37 19.45
N SER A 315 9.16 0.50 18.44
CA SER A 315 8.20 0.59 17.35
C SER A 315 8.14 -0.68 16.50
N ILE A 316 9.28 -1.36 16.24
CA ILE A 316 9.28 -2.69 15.58
C ILE A 316 8.49 -3.69 16.43
N ALA A 317 8.81 -3.80 17.73
CA ALA A 317 8.15 -4.75 18.62
C ALA A 317 6.63 -4.50 18.74
N SER A 318 6.22 -3.24 18.76
CA SER A 318 4.82 -2.79 18.75
C SER A 318 4.07 -3.29 17.50
N ILE A 319 4.69 -3.13 16.33
CA ILE A 319 4.11 -3.58 15.05
C ILE A 319 4.08 -5.12 14.98
N ASP A 320 5.17 -5.79 15.35
CA ASP A 320 5.25 -7.24 15.35
C ASP A 320 4.20 -7.86 16.28
N PHE A 321 3.96 -7.23 17.44
CA PHE A 321 2.90 -7.62 18.34
C PHE A 321 1.52 -7.47 17.69
N ASP A 322 1.21 -6.29 17.13
CA ASP A 322 -0.08 -6.02 16.49
C ASP A 322 -0.39 -7.00 15.35
N VAL A 323 0.62 -7.35 14.54
CA VAL A 323 0.45 -8.31 13.43
C VAL A 323 0.35 -9.74 13.94
N SER A 324 1.24 -10.17 14.83
CA SER A 324 1.22 -11.54 15.37
C SER A 324 -0.10 -11.87 16.06
N MET A 325 -0.70 -10.86 16.71
CA MET A 325 -1.95 -11.02 17.42
C MET A 325 -3.19 -10.82 16.56
N MET A 326 -3.04 -10.35 15.32
CA MET A 326 -4.13 -10.16 14.38
C MET A 326 -4.87 -11.47 14.06
N ASP A 327 -4.13 -12.54 13.78
CA ASP A 327 -4.70 -13.84 13.46
C ASP A 327 -5.39 -14.44 14.69
N LEU A 328 -4.87 -14.18 15.89
CA LEU A 328 -5.50 -14.60 17.14
C LEU A 328 -6.81 -13.84 17.40
N VAL A 329 -6.82 -12.51 17.19
CA VAL A 329 -8.04 -11.71 17.31
C VAL A 329 -9.08 -12.17 16.29
N LYS A 330 -8.67 -12.48 15.05
CA LYS A 330 -9.56 -13.03 14.03
C LYS A 330 -10.13 -14.38 14.45
N LEU A 331 -9.30 -15.28 14.97
CA LEU A 331 -9.74 -16.58 15.49
C LEU A 331 -10.82 -16.43 16.57
N TYR A 332 -10.63 -15.52 17.53
CA TYR A 332 -11.64 -15.25 18.55
C TYR A 332 -12.92 -14.64 17.98
N GLN A 333 -12.81 -13.70 17.04
CA GLN A 333 -13.98 -13.12 16.37
C GLN A 333 -14.77 -14.15 15.54
N ASP A 334 -14.08 -15.07 14.87
CA ASP A 334 -14.72 -16.14 14.13
C ASP A 334 -15.35 -17.16 15.09
N GLY A 335 -14.68 -17.47 16.21
CA GLY A 335 -15.27 -18.27 17.29
C GLY A 335 -16.57 -17.68 17.83
N ILE A 336 -16.66 -16.36 18.05
CA ILE A 336 -17.91 -15.68 18.45
C ILE A 336 -19.03 -15.92 17.43
N LYS A 337 -18.74 -15.77 16.13
CA LYS A 337 -19.73 -16.01 15.06
C LYS A 337 -20.14 -17.48 14.97
N GLU A 338 -19.20 -18.40 15.21
CA GLU A 338 -19.46 -19.84 15.20
C GLU A 338 -20.38 -20.25 16.35
N GLN A 339 -20.30 -19.60 17.52
CA GLN A 339 -21.22 -19.87 18.62
C GLN A 339 -22.66 -19.46 18.29
N GLU A 340 -22.86 -18.27 17.72
CA GLU A 340 -24.17 -17.82 17.24
C GLU A 340 -24.76 -18.80 16.22
N LYS A 341 -23.93 -19.22 15.25
CA LYS A 341 -24.33 -20.21 14.25
C LYS A 341 -24.67 -21.57 14.88
N LEU A 342 -23.91 -22.00 15.88
CA LEU A 342 -24.15 -23.25 16.59
C LEU A 342 -25.48 -23.20 17.36
N TRP A 343 -25.81 -22.06 17.96
CA TRP A 343 -27.09 -21.85 18.61
C TRP A 343 -28.25 -21.92 17.61
N ASP A 344 -28.16 -21.18 16.50
CA ASP A 344 -29.17 -21.20 15.44
C ASP A 344 -29.40 -22.62 14.89
N GLU A 345 -28.32 -23.36 14.66
CA GLU A 345 -28.40 -24.75 14.21
C GLU A 345 -28.99 -25.69 15.26
N THR A 346 -28.67 -25.50 16.53
CA THR A 346 -29.23 -26.27 17.66
C THR A 346 -30.73 -26.07 17.76
N VAL A 347 -31.19 -24.81 17.78
CA VAL A 347 -32.62 -24.46 17.85
C VAL A 347 -33.36 -24.99 16.63
N ARG A 348 -32.80 -24.84 15.44
CA ARG A 348 -33.41 -25.37 14.21
C ARG A 348 -33.60 -26.89 14.26
N LYS A 349 -32.56 -27.64 14.64
CA LYS A 349 -32.66 -29.11 14.76
C LYS A 349 -33.65 -29.54 15.83
N ALA A 350 -33.73 -28.80 16.95
CA ALA A 350 -34.68 -29.08 18.01
C ALA A 350 -36.13 -28.88 17.53
N ARG A 351 -36.41 -27.80 16.80
CA ARG A 351 -37.71 -27.56 16.15
C ARG A 351 -38.08 -28.63 15.13
N GLU A 352 -37.10 -29.11 14.35
CA GLU A 352 -37.31 -30.19 13.38
C GLU A 352 -37.64 -31.54 14.03
N LEU A 353 -37.06 -31.82 15.19
CA LEU A 353 -37.33 -33.05 15.96
C LEU A 353 -38.63 -32.97 16.76
N GLY A 354 -38.99 -31.78 17.24
CA GLY A 354 -40.21 -31.49 17.99
C GLY A 354 -41.23 -30.71 17.16
N ASP A 355 -41.54 -31.19 15.95
CA ASP A 355 -42.41 -30.50 14.98
C ASP A 355 -43.85 -30.24 15.45
N SER A 356 -44.27 -30.92 16.52
CA SER A 356 -45.57 -30.81 17.19
C SER A 356 -45.52 -29.98 18.47
N LEU A 357 -44.35 -29.50 18.88
CA LEU A 357 -44.15 -28.68 20.07
C LEU A 357 -44.25 -27.19 19.73
N GLU A 358 -44.75 -26.40 20.68
CA GLU A 358 -44.65 -24.94 20.63
C GLU A 358 -43.21 -24.48 20.89
N ASP A 359 -42.84 -23.29 20.41
CA ASP A 359 -41.47 -22.77 20.52
C ASP A 359 -40.93 -22.79 21.96
N TRP A 360 -41.76 -22.44 22.94
CA TRP A 360 -41.34 -22.41 24.35
C TRP A 360 -41.07 -23.82 24.91
N GLU A 361 -41.79 -24.86 24.44
CA GLU A 361 -41.56 -26.26 24.84
C GLU A 361 -40.23 -26.77 24.27
N VAL A 362 -39.88 -26.32 23.05
CA VAL A 362 -38.57 -26.60 22.46
C VAL A 362 -37.44 -25.95 23.26
N TYR A 363 -37.60 -24.69 23.66
CA TYR A 363 -36.61 -23.99 24.49
C TYR A 363 -36.49 -24.61 25.90
N GLU A 364 -37.60 -25.00 26.54
CA GLU A 364 -37.59 -25.69 27.83
C GLU A 364 -36.87 -27.05 27.74
N ALA A 365 -37.14 -27.84 26.70
CA ALA A 365 -36.47 -29.12 26.49
C ALA A 365 -34.96 -28.97 26.24
N LEU A 366 -34.55 -27.95 25.48
CA LEU A 366 -33.14 -27.59 25.29
C LEU A 366 -32.48 -27.17 26.61
N GLU A 367 -33.15 -26.34 27.40
CA GLU A 367 -32.67 -25.90 28.71
C GLU A 367 -32.52 -27.08 29.69
N MET A 368 -33.48 -28.01 29.73
CA MET A 368 -33.37 -29.26 30.51
C MET A 368 -32.15 -30.10 30.11
N GLY A 369 -31.77 -30.06 28.82
CA GLY A 369 -30.56 -30.68 28.29
C GLY A 369 -29.27 -29.89 28.56
N GLY A 370 -29.36 -28.69 29.15
CA GLY A 370 -28.24 -27.78 29.38
C GLY A 370 -27.86 -26.90 28.19
N PHE A 371 -28.62 -26.95 27.09
CA PHE A 371 -28.40 -26.17 25.88
C PHE A 371 -29.16 -24.84 25.95
N THR A 372 -28.57 -23.85 26.60
CA THR A 372 -29.10 -22.48 26.65
C THR A 372 -28.27 -21.53 25.79
N HIS A 373 -28.85 -20.41 25.38
CA HIS A 373 -28.11 -19.34 24.72
C HIS A 373 -26.95 -18.85 25.59
N GLU A 374 -27.17 -18.72 26.91
CA GLU A 374 -26.12 -18.33 27.86
C GLU A 374 -24.91 -19.28 27.79
N ASN A 375 -25.13 -20.59 27.79
CA ASN A 375 -24.05 -21.58 27.80
C ASN A 375 -23.35 -21.73 26.44
N ILE A 376 -24.08 -21.59 25.33
CA ILE A 376 -23.57 -21.80 23.98
C ILE A 376 -22.95 -20.53 23.41
N VAL A 377 -23.59 -19.38 23.64
CA VAL A 377 -23.22 -18.10 23.03
C VAL A 377 -22.60 -17.15 24.04
N ASP A 378 -23.34 -16.77 25.09
CA ASP A 378 -22.95 -15.62 25.93
C ASP A 378 -21.66 -15.89 26.71
N PHE A 379 -21.56 -17.03 27.40
CA PHE A 379 -20.39 -17.37 28.21
C PHE A 379 -19.11 -17.54 27.36
N PRO A 380 -19.10 -18.32 26.26
CA PRO A 380 -17.93 -18.39 25.38
C PRO A 380 -17.60 -17.03 24.73
N THR A 381 -18.62 -16.25 24.35
CA THR A 381 -18.42 -14.91 23.76
C THR A 381 -17.73 -13.98 24.75
N GLN A 382 -18.13 -13.97 26.02
CA GLN A 382 -17.45 -13.19 27.07
C GLN A 382 -15.97 -13.59 27.21
N ILE A 383 -15.65 -14.89 27.16
CA ILE A 383 -14.25 -15.36 27.20
C ILE A 383 -13.46 -14.82 26.01
N TYR A 384 -13.99 -14.94 24.79
CA TYR A 384 -13.34 -14.46 23.58
C TYR A 384 -13.17 -12.93 23.58
N GLN A 385 -14.19 -12.18 23.99
CA GLN A 385 -14.13 -10.72 24.13
C GLN A 385 -13.11 -10.30 25.19
N HIS A 386 -13.01 -11.01 26.31
CA HIS A 386 -11.99 -10.76 27.32
C HIS A 386 -10.58 -10.95 26.74
N LYS A 387 -10.36 -12.03 25.98
CA LYS A 387 -9.07 -12.27 25.32
C LYS A 387 -8.73 -11.19 24.31
N ILE A 388 -9.69 -10.79 23.46
CA ILE A 388 -9.51 -9.67 22.52
C ILE A 388 -9.13 -8.39 23.28
N SER A 389 -9.79 -8.10 24.40
CA SER A 389 -9.50 -6.93 25.23
C SER A 389 -8.08 -6.97 25.81
N GLN A 390 -7.59 -8.15 26.24
CA GLN A 390 -6.21 -8.31 26.71
C GLN A 390 -5.18 -8.01 25.61
N VAL A 391 -5.46 -8.45 24.37
CA VAL A 391 -4.61 -8.12 23.21
C VAL A 391 -4.59 -6.62 22.98
N GLN A 392 -5.74 -5.97 22.97
CA GLN A 392 -5.87 -4.52 22.76
C GLN A 392 -5.11 -3.71 23.83
N GLN A 393 -5.24 -4.09 25.11
CA GLN A 393 -4.50 -3.45 26.20
C GLN A 393 -2.98 -3.59 26.05
N MET A 394 -2.50 -4.74 25.57
CA MET A 394 -1.08 -4.92 25.32
C MET A 394 -0.58 -4.10 24.13
N SER A 395 -1.38 -4.01 23.06
CA SER A 395 -1.11 -3.14 21.91
C SER A 395 -0.99 -1.67 22.36
N GLU A 396 -1.90 -1.20 23.20
CA GLU A 396 -1.86 0.16 23.76
C GLU A 396 -0.62 0.39 24.64
N LYS A 397 -0.18 -0.61 25.41
CA LYS A 397 1.05 -0.53 26.19
C LYS A 397 2.28 -0.34 25.29
N PHE A 398 2.40 -1.08 24.20
CA PHE A 398 3.50 -0.88 23.25
C PHE A 398 3.46 0.51 22.64
N LYS A 399 2.29 0.98 22.20
CA LYS A 399 2.11 2.33 21.64
C LYS A 399 2.44 3.44 22.63
N SER A 400 2.28 3.21 23.93
CA SER A 400 2.66 4.20 24.97
C SER A 400 4.16 4.31 25.22
N LEU A 401 4.96 3.38 24.69
CA LEU A 401 6.42 3.40 24.77
C LEU A 401 7.07 4.09 23.56
N GLU A 402 6.29 4.36 22.51
CA GLU A 402 6.66 5.16 21.34
C GLU A 402 6.50 6.66 21.63
#